data_AF-A0AA39PS14-F1
#
_entry.id   AF-A0AA39PS14-F1
#
_cell.length_a   1.000
_cell.length_b   1.000
_cell.length_c   1.000
_cell.angle_alpha   90.00
_cell.angle_beta   90.00
_cell.angle_gamma   90.00
#
_symmetry.space_group_name_H-M   'P 1'
#
loop_
_entity.id
_entity.type
_entity.pdbx_description
1 polymer ?
#
loop_
_entity_poly.entity_id
_entity_poly.type
_entity_poly.pdbx_seq_one_letter_code
_entity_poly.pdbx_strand_id
1 'polypeptide(L)'
;MSALLSSPSDLTAWRTRALSYPSPDTYSPVHANLALVALRNSQVEHFGFTLAVFKDKVTIDANGNVLVLSDEDYTSLMALANQAVELPDTGSFRNAWRIDHPVTEKPIDRLLIAVGTDMKEVSVQGYDKVKKTLKDPVGDITELPSVLGDLIEAVVKGREGYTFQRNQVDPESVQKVKSILGEE
;
A
#
# COMPACT_ATOMS: atom_id res chain seq x y z
N MET A 1 24.99 -24.10 -9.71
CA MET A 1 23.52 -24.04 -9.85
C MET A 1 23.12 -22.60 -9.61
N SER A 2 23.02 -21.80 -10.67
CA SER A 2 22.54 -20.42 -10.56
C SER A 2 21.02 -20.46 -10.46
N ALA A 3 20.48 -19.95 -9.36
CA ALA A 3 19.05 -19.66 -9.28
C ALA A 3 18.74 -18.61 -10.34
N LEU A 4 17.85 -18.94 -11.26
CA LEU A 4 17.24 -17.97 -12.16
C LEU A 4 16.46 -17.01 -11.28
N LEU A 5 16.98 -15.80 -11.11
CA LEU A 5 16.22 -14.66 -10.63
C LEU A 5 15.08 -14.48 -11.63
N SER A 6 13.89 -14.97 -11.26
CA SER A 6 12.66 -14.62 -11.96
C SER A 6 12.61 -13.10 -11.96
N SER A 7 12.54 -12.49 -13.15
CA SER A 7 12.29 -11.04 -13.24
C SER A 7 11.11 -10.73 -12.31
N PRO A 8 11.19 -9.69 -11.46
CA PRO A 8 10.03 -9.31 -10.67
C PRO A 8 8.86 -9.14 -11.65
N SER A 9 7.73 -9.78 -11.35
CA SER A 9 6.52 -9.54 -12.13
C SER A 9 6.31 -8.03 -12.19
N ASP A 10 5.89 -7.51 -13.34
CA ASP A 10 5.45 -6.12 -13.39
C ASP A 10 4.22 -6.00 -12.49
N LEU A 11 4.48 -5.67 -11.22
CA LEU A 11 3.46 -5.54 -10.18
C LEU A 11 2.50 -4.41 -10.56
N THR A 12 2.88 -3.47 -11.42
CA THR A 12 1.97 -2.42 -11.86
C THR A 12 0.78 -2.97 -12.67
N ALA A 13 0.85 -4.23 -13.10
CA ALA A 13 -0.22 -4.97 -13.78
C ALA A 13 -0.88 -6.07 -12.93
N TRP A 14 -0.63 -6.15 -11.60
CA TRP A 14 -1.23 -7.20 -10.75
C TRP A 14 -2.76 -7.24 -10.87
N ARG A 15 -3.40 -6.06 -10.99
CA ARG A 15 -4.87 -5.93 -11.02
C ARG A 15 -5.51 -6.56 -12.26
N THR A 16 -4.80 -6.64 -13.38
CA THR A 16 -5.31 -7.29 -14.61
C THR A 16 -5.19 -8.81 -14.54
N ARG A 17 -4.29 -9.33 -13.70
CA ARG A 17 -4.10 -10.77 -13.45
C ARG A 17 -4.92 -11.30 -12.29
N ALA A 18 -5.30 -10.44 -11.35
CA ALA A 18 -6.09 -10.82 -10.19
C ALA A 18 -7.47 -11.35 -10.59
N LEU A 19 -7.89 -12.42 -9.94
CA LEU A 19 -9.20 -13.04 -10.17
C LEU A 19 -10.22 -12.45 -9.19
N SER A 20 -11.48 -12.36 -9.57
CA SER A 20 -12.54 -12.04 -8.62
C SER A 20 -12.67 -13.15 -7.58
N TYR A 21 -12.85 -12.79 -6.31
CA TYR A 21 -13.15 -13.77 -5.27
C TYR A 21 -14.50 -14.46 -5.59
N PRO A 22 -14.64 -15.80 -5.47
CA PRO A 22 -15.84 -16.51 -5.94
C PRO A 22 -17.17 -16.06 -5.31
N SER A 23 -17.12 -15.51 -4.11
CA SER A 23 -18.30 -14.97 -3.41
C SER A 23 -17.91 -13.74 -2.60
N PRO A 24 -17.73 -12.57 -3.25
CA PRO A 24 -17.11 -11.38 -2.64
C PRO A 24 -17.78 -10.95 -1.34
N ASP A 25 -19.11 -10.97 -1.29
CA ASP A 25 -19.91 -10.53 -0.14
C ASP A 25 -19.73 -11.42 1.10
N THR A 26 -19.25 -12.65 0.90
CA THR A 26 -18.99 -13.62 1.98
C THR A 26 -17.60 -13.48 2.58
N TYR A 27 -16.70 -12.73 1.94
CA TYR A 27 -15.36 -12.52 2.49
C TYR A 27 -15.44 -11.65 3.75
N SER A 28 -14.86 -12.14 4.84
CA SER A 28 -14.84 -11.47 6.13
C SER A 28 -13.40 -11.12 6.49
N PRO A 29 -12.99 -9.84 6.33
CA PRO A 29 -11.67 -9.38 6.75
C PRO A 29 -11.41 -9.66 8.23
N VAL A 30 -10.24 -10.21 8.55
CA VAL A 30 -9.79 -10.45 9.92
C VAL A 30 -8.46 -9.74 10.14
N HIS A 31 -8.34 -8.98 11.24
CA HIS A 31 -7.12 -8.22 11.56
C HIS A 31 -5.87 -9.12 11.57
N ALA A 32 -5.95 -10.29 12.21
CA ALA A 32 -4.85 -11.25 12.27
C ALA A 32 -4.41 -11.80 10.89
N ASN A 33 -5.25 -11.66 9.87
CA ASN A 33 -4.97 -12.09 8.50
C ASN A 33 -4.44 -10.95 7.62
N LEU A 34 -4.37 -9.71 8.10
CA LEU A 34 -3.77 -8.61 7.34
C LEU A 34 -2.28 -8.87 7.12
N ALA A 35 -1.82 -8.59 5.90
CA ALA A 35 -0.42 -8.67 5.50
C ALA A 35 0.13 -7.28 5.15
N LEU A 36 -0.66 -6.49 4.41
CA LEU A 36 -0.33 -5.13 4.00
C LEU A 36 -1.61 -4.32 3.86
N VAL A 37 -1.62 -3.09 4.35
CA VAL A 37 -2.67 -2.10 4.08
C VAL A 37 -2.03 -0.83 3.54
N ALA A 38 -2.57 -0.31 2.46
CA ALA A 38 -2.24 1.01 1.95
C ALA A 38 -3.41 1.97 2.17
N LEU A 39 -3.12 3.10 2.80
CA LEU A 39 -4.04 4.21 3.04
C LEU A 39 -3.47 5.49 2.42
N ARG A 40 -4.33 6.48 2.21
CA ARG A 40 -3.95 7.78 1.67
C ARG A 40 -4.52 8.89 2.54
N ASN A 41 -3.66 9.75 3.07
CA ASN A 41 -4.06 10.98 3.73
C ASN A 41 -3.85 12.17 2.79
N SER A 42 -4.90 12.91 2.51
CA SER A 42 -4.85 14.16 1.76
C SER A 42 -5.78 15.20 2.39
N GLN A 43 -5.75 16.44 1.88
CA GLN A 43 -6.65 17.49 2.37
C GLN A 43 -8.13 17.23 2.03
N VAL A 44 -8.41 16.55 0.91
CA VAL A 44 -9.79 16.30 0.45
C VAL A 44 -10.32 14.96 0.91
N GLU A 45 -9.42 13.99 1.11
CA GLU A 45 -9.70 12.63 1.54
C GLU A 45 -8.76 12.33 2.72
N HIS A 46 -9.22 12.62 3.94
CA HIS A 46 -8.39 12.54 5.14
C HIS A 46 -8.02 11.10 5.50
N PHE A 47 -8.92 10.14 5.26
CA PHE A 47 -8.74 8.72 5.58
C PHE A 47 -9.05 7.86 4.35
N GLY A 48 -8.33 8.12 3.25
CA GLY A 48 -8.52 7.41 2.00
C GLY A 48 -8.05 5.97 2.09
N PHE A 49 -8.84 5.05 1.55
CA PHE A 49 -8.44 3.66 1.40
C PHE A 49 -7.82 3.44 0.01
N THR A 50 -6.73 2.70 -0.06
CA THR A 50 -6.09 2.33 -1.34
C THR A 50 -6.27 0.85 -1.61
N LEU A 51 -5.88 0.02 -0.63
CA LEU A 51 -5.70 -1.41 -0.81
C LEU A 51 -5.55 -2.08 0.56
N ALA A 52 -6.07 -3.29 0.73
CA ALA A 52 -5.65 -4.21 1.77
C ALA A 52 -5.38 -5.59 1.19
N VAL A 53 -4.26 -6.20 1.59
CA VAL A 53 -3.82 -7.54 1.20
C VAL A 53 -3.77 -8.41 2.44
N PHE A 54 -4.28 -9.63 2.30
CA PHE A 54 -4.40 -10.62 3.36
C PHE A 54 -3.49 -11.82 3.12
N LYS A 55 -3.16 -12.57 4.18
CA LYS A 55 -2.20 -13.70 4.12
C LYS A 55 -2.71 -14.87 3.26
N ASP A 56 -4.01 -14.93 3.01
CA ASP A 56 -4.66 -15.88 2.11
C ASP A 56 -4.65 -15.43 0.64
N LYS A 57 -3.90 -14.36 0.32
CA LYS A 57 -3.76 -13.75 -1.02
C LYS A 57 -5.00 -13.00 -1.50
N VAL A 58 -6.02 -12.87 -0.66
CA VAL A 58 -7.15 -11.99 -0.95
C VAL A 58 -6.69 -10.55 -0.85
N THR A 59 -7.27 -9.70 -1.69
CA THR A 59 -7.04 -8.27 -1.69
C THR A 59 -8.35 -7.51 -1.86
N ILE A 60 -8.49 -6.39 -1.17
CA ILE A 60 -9.63 -5.47 -1.31
C ILE A 60 -9.10 -4.15 -1.85
N ASP A 61 -9.62 -3.70 -2.99
CA ASP A 61 -9.22 -2.45 -3.64
C ASP A 61 -10.10 -1.26 -3.20
N ALA A 62 -9.76 -0.03 -3.61
CA ALA A 62 -10.49 1.18 -3.23
C ALA A 62 -11.94 1.25 -3.73
N ASN A 63 -12.27 0.48 -4.77
CA ASN A 63 -13.64 0.35 -5.24
C ASN A 63 -14.41 -0.74 -4.48
N GLY A 64 -13.78 -1.41 -3.51
CA GLY A 64 -14.36 -2.48 -2.73
C GLY A 64 -14.38 -3.83 -3.42
N ASN A 65 -13.67 -3.99 -4.55
CA ASN A 65 -13.57 -5.28 -5.21
C ASN A 65 -12.77 -6.24 -4.34
N VAL A 66 -13.33 -7.41 -4.07
CA VAL A 66 -12.61 -8.51 -3.41
C VAL A 66 -11.99 -9.38 -4.51
N LEU A 67 -10.67 -9.36 -4.59
CA LEU A 67 -9.87 -10.05 -5.62
C LEU A 67 -8.91 -11.04 -4.96
N VAL A 68 -8.39 -11.97 -5.75
CA VAL A 68 -7.37 -12.94 -5.37
C VAL A 68 -6.13 -12.69 -6.21
N LEU A 69 -5.02 -12.37 -5.54
CA LEU A 69 -3.72 -12.20 -6.19
C LEU A 69 -3.18 -13.54 -6.69
N SER A 70 -2.41 -13.49 -7.79
CA SER A 70 -1.61 -14.64 -8.19
C SER A 70 -0.52 -14.92 -7.14
N ASP A 71 -0.01 -16.15 -7.08
CA ASP A 71 1.07 -16.50 -6.15
C ASP A 71 2.33 -15.65 -6.39
N GLU A 72 2.63 -15.37 -7.66
CA GLU A 72 3.76 -14.54 -8.06
C GLU A 72 3.61 -13.08 -7.62
N ASP A 73 2.42 -12.49 -7.81
CA ASP A 73 2.15 -11.11 -7.43
C ASP A 73 2.11 -10.92 -5.93
N TYR A 74 1.48 -11.84 -5.21
CA TYR A 74 1.49 -11.82 -3.74
C TYR A 74 2.92 -11.93 -3.21
N THR A 75 3.70 -12.90 -3.70
CA THR A 75 5.08 -13.11 -3.26
C THR A 75 5.95 -11.89 -3.52
N SER A 76 5.85 -11.31 -4.72
CA SER A 76 6.64 -10.13 -5.11
C SER A 76 6.24 -8.89 -4.31
N LEU A 77 4.95 -8.67 -4.08
CA LEU A 77 4.45 -7.56 -3.28
C LEU A 77 4.88 -7.67 -1.81
N MET A 78 4.78 -8.87 -1.22
CA MET A 78 5.22 -9.10 0.16
C MET A 78 6.73 -9.03 0.29
N ALA A 79 7.51 -9.40 -0.73
CA ALA A 79 8.96 -9.24 -0.72
C ALA A 79 9.37 -7.75 -0.68
N LEU A 80 8.65 -6.87 -1.38
CA LEU A 80 8.84 -5.42 -1.29
C LEU A 80 8.42 -4.88 0.08
N ALA A 81 7.28 -5.32 0.61
CA ALA A 81 6.81 -4.92 1.93
C ALA A 81 7.80 -5.32 3.04
N ASN A 82 8.32 -6.55 3.00
CA ASN A 82 9.31 -7.03 3.96
C ASN A 82 10.63 -6.27 3.86
N GLN A 83 11.06 -5.85 2.67
CA GLN A 83 12.24 -5.00 2.53
C GLN A 83 11.98 -3.56 3.02
N ALA A 84 10.76 -3.04 2.83
CA ALA A 84 10.39 -1.71 3.27
C ALA A 84 10.37 -1.58 4.80
N VAL A 85 10.03 -2.65 5.54
CA VAL A 85 10.07 -2.62 7.02
C VAL A 85 11.49 -2.61 7.58
N GLU A 86 12.49 -3.05 6.82
CA GLU A 86 13.91 -3.00 7.21
C GLU A 86 14.53 -1.62 7.00
N LEU A 87 13.82 -0.68 6.35
CA LEU A 87 14.27 0.69 6.20
C LEU A 87 14.37 1.39 7.57
N PRO A 88 15.34 2.30 7.75
CA PRO A 88 15.47 3.06 8.98
C PRO A 88 14.24 3.92 9.22
N ASP A 89 13.90 4.12 10.49
CA ASP A 89 12.85 5.05 10.85
C ASP A 89 13.28 6.48 10.55
N THR A 90 12.39 7.23 9.91
CA THR A 90 12.62 8.64 9.53
C THR A 90 12.57 9.60 10.72
N GLY A 91 12.07 9.14 11.89
CA GLY A 91 11.78 9.99 13.05
C GLY A 91 10.67 11.03 12.82
N SER A 92 10.03 11.00 11.65
CA SER A 92 9.01 11.97 11.26
C SER A 92 7.59 11.45 11.55
N PHE A 93 6.60 12.34 11.54
CA PHE A 93 5.19 11.96 11.66
C PHE A 93 4.83 10.86 10.66
N ARG A 94 4.24 9.76 11.17
CA ARG A 94 3.83 8.57 10.38
C ARG A 94 4.97 7.88 9.63
N ASN A 95 6.20 8.03 10.13
CA ASN A 95 7.40 7.46 9.53
C ASN A 95 7.51 7.80 8.03
N ALA A 96 7.25 9.06 7.69
CA ALA A 96 7.09 9.49 6.31
C ALA A 96 8.43 9.86 5.64
N TRP A 97 8.73 9.17 4.55
CA TRP A 97 9.75 9.54 3.58
C TRP A 97 9.21 10.67 2.70
N ARG A 98 9.71 11.88 2.89
CA ARG A 98 9.17 13.08 2.23
C ARG A 98 9.96 13.42 0.99
N ILE A 99 9.34 13.35 -0.18
CA ILE A 99 9.95 13.79 -1.43
C ILE A 99 9.95 15.33 -1.47
N ASP A 100 11.05 15.91 -1.94
CA ASP A 100 11.16 17.36 -2.08
C ASP A 100 10.27 17.88 -3.22
N HIS A 101 9.30 18.70 -2.82
CA HIS A 101 8.37 19.36 -3.72
C HIS A 101 8.28 20.85 -3.38
N PRO A 102 8.10 21.73 -4.39
CA PRO A 102 7.87 23.16 -4.16
C PRO A 102 6.62 23.49 -3.32
N VAL A 103 5.70 22.53 -3.17
CA VAL A 103 4.44 22.70 -2.42
C VAL A 103 4.38 21.72 -1.26
N THR A 104 3.85 22.16 -0.13
CA THR A 104 3.86 21.41 1.15
C THR A 104 2.67 20.47 1.33
N GLU A 105 1.58 20.67 0.59
CA GLU A 105 0.29 20.00 0.81
C GLU A 105 0.13 18.67 0.03
N LYS A 106 1.23 17.98 -0.22
CA LYS A 106 1.19 16.71 -0.95
C LYS A 106 0.62 15.58 -0.06
N PRO A 107 -0.17 14.66 -0.64
CA PRO A 107 -0.72 13.51 0.08
C PRO A 107 0.38 12.62 0.69
N ILE A 108 0.01 11.91 1.75
CA ILE A 108 0.84 10.88 2.39
C ILE A 108 0.20 9.52 2.08
N ASP A 109 0.93 8.66 1.39
CA ASP A 109 0.59 7.26 1.18
C ASP A 109 1.20 6.45 2.33
N ARG A 110 0.35 5.87 3.18
CA ARG A 110 0.74 5.08 4.36
C ARG A 110 0.71 3.60 4.02
N LEU A 111 1.72 2.88 4.45
CA LEU A 111 1.83 1.43 4.33
C LEU A 111 1.90 0.84 5.73
N LEU A 112 0.87 0.10 6.12
CA LEU A 112 0.83 -0.69 7.34
C LEU A 112 1.19 -2.13 6.97
N ILE A 113 2.32 -2.62 7.44
CA ILE A 113 2.90 -3.91 7.04
C ILE A 113 2.95 -4.83 8.26
N ALA A 114 2.43 -6.04 8.13
CA ALA A 114 2.41 -7.00 9.23
C ALA A 114 3.83 -7.46 9.60
N VAL A 115 4.20 -7.31 10.86
CA VAL A 115 5.45 -7.80 11.45
C VAL A 115 5.10 -8.56 12.72
N GLY A 116 5.04 -9.89 12.62
CA GLY A 116 4.55 -10.74 13.71
C GLY A 116 3.07 -10.52 13.98
N THR A 117 2.74 -10.05 15.19
CA THR A 117 1.37 -9.68 15.60
C THR A 117 1.05 -8.20 15.45
N ASP A 118 2.06 -7.38 15.14
CA ASP A 118 1.94 -5.93 15.04
C ASP A 118 1.95 -5.48 13.57
N MET A 119 1.58 -4.22 13.33
CA MET A 119 1.68 -3.59 12.02
C MET A 119 2.70 -2.45 12.09
N LYS A 120 3.80 -2.53 11.35
CA LYS A 120 4.77 -1.44 11.21
C LYS A 120 4.28 -0.45 10.15
N GLU A 121 4.32 0.83 10.48
CA GLU A 121 3.98 1.91 9.55
C GLU A 121 5.23 2.48 8.86
N VAL A 122 5.19 2.54 7.53
CA VAL A 122 6.13 3.27 6.67
C VAL A 122 5.31 4.09 5.69
N SER A 123 5.65 5.36 5.47
CA SER A 123 4.87 6.23 4.59
C SER A 123 5.71 6.95 3.57
N VAL A 124 5.11 7.39 2.47
CA VAL A 124 5.71 8.29 1.49
C VAL A 124 4.85 9.53 1.34
N GLN A 125 5.44 10.71 1.53
CA GLN A 125 4.77 11.97 1.24
C GLN A 125 5.15 12.49 -0.13
N GLY A 126 4.13 12.77 -0.94
CA GLY A 126 4.30 13.34 -2.28
C GLY A 126 4.97 12.39 -3.25
N TYR A 127 4.61 11.10 -3.22
CA TYR A 127 5.12 10.15 -4.20
C TYR A 127 4.95 10.67 -5.63
N ASP A 128 6.03 10.60 -6.38
CA ASP A 128 6.13 10.92 -7.80
C ASP A 128 6.98 9.82 -8.46
N LYS A 129 6.62 9.44 -9.69
CA LYS A 129 7.39 8.47 -10.47
C LYS A 129 8.78 9.01 -10.83
N VAL A 130 8.91 10.32 -11.00
CA VAL A 130 10.13 10.97 -11.49
C VAL A 130 10.98 11.52 -10.35
N LYS A 131 10.38 12.30 -9.44
CA LYS A 131 11.14 12.90 -8.33
C LYS A 131 11.40 11.89 -7.23
N LYS A 132 12.66 11.71 -6.88
CA LYS A 132 13.09 10.81 -5.80
C LYS A 132 13.84 11.52 -4.67
N THR A 133 14.40 12.71 -4.89
CA THR A 133 15.13 13.46 -3.85
C THR A 133 14.26 13.71 -2.63
N LEU A 134 14.79 13.41 -1.44
CA LEU A 134 14.12 13.63 -0.18
C LEU A 134 14.29 15.09 0.27
N LYS A 135 13.24 15.63 0.89
CA LYS A 135 13.28 16.94 1.53
C LYS A 135 14.24 16.96 2.72
N ASP A 136 14.16 15.92 3.54
CA ASP A 136 15.00 15.69 4.71
C ASP A 136 15.68 14.32 4.50
N PRO A 137 17.02 14.23 4.44
CA PRO A 137 17.72 12.94 4.36
C PRO A 137 17.45 12.07 5.59
N VAL A 138 17.48 10.74 5.41
CA VAL A 138 17.34 9.76 6.49
C VAL A 138 18.67 9.03 6.66
N GLY A 139 19.47 9.47 7.62
CA GLY A 139 20.88 9.08 7.69
C GLY A 139 21.61 9.52 6.42
N ASP A 140 22.25 8.57 5.73
CA ASP A 140 22.96 8.83 4.48
C ASP A 140 22.06 8.75 3.23
N ILE A 141 20.77 8.45 3.39
CA ILE A 141 19.83 8.28 2.29
C ILE A 141 19.23 9.63 1.92
N THR A 142 19.53 10.10 0.71
CA THR A 142 19.07 11.40 0.17
C THR A 142 17.99 11.27 -0.90
N GLU A 143 17.71 10.06 -1.36
CA GLU A 143 16.67 9.75 -2.35
C GLU A 143 15.73 8.67 -1.81
N LEU A 144 14.48 8.67 -2.28
CA LEU A 144 13.50 7.65 -1.95
C LEU A 144 14.05 6.27 -2.30
N PRO A 145 14.18 5.34 -1.34
CA PRO A 145 14.63 3.98 -1.61
C PRO A 145 13.77 3.33 -2.70
N SER A 146 14.39 2.66 -3.67
CA SER A 146 13.69 2.05 -4.80
C SER A 146 12.61 1.07 -4.34
N VAL A 147 12.91 0.25 -3.31
CA VAL A 147 11.95 -0.69 -2.72
C VAL A 147 10.64 -0.01 -2.29
N LEU A 148 10.73 1.20 -1.72
CA LEU A 148 9.58 1.95 -1.27
C LEU A 148 8.84 2.59 -2.45
N GLY A 149 9.58 3.05 -3.47
CA GLY A 149 9.00 3.52 -4.72
C GLY A 149 8.23 2.44 -5.47
N ASP A 150 8.83 1.26 -5.63
CA ASP A 150 8.25 0.10 -6.32
C ASP A 150 7.00 -0.40 -5.57
N LEU A 151 7.08 -0.47 -4.23
CA LEU A 151 5.94 -0.86 -3.39
C LEU A 151 4.79 0.14 -3.53
N ILE A 152 5.07 1.44 -3.45
CA ILE A 152 4.04 2.47 -3.63
C ILE A 152 3.41 2.35 -5.03
N GLU A 153 4.23 2.19 -6.07
CA GLU A 153 3.73 2.06 -7.44
C GLU A 153 2.82 0.84 -7.64
N ALA A 154 3.11 -0.27 -6.96
CA ALA A 154 2.26 -1.45 -6.95
C ALA A 154 0.95 -1.21 -6.20
N VAL A 155 0.97 -0.63 -5.00
CA VAL A 155 -0.24 -0.50 -4.18
C VAL A 155 -1.22 0.55 -4.72
N VAL A 156 -0.73 1.64 -5.33
CA VAL A 156 -1.62 2.69 -5.88
C VAL A 156 -2.51 2.18 -7.01
N LYS A 157 -2.18 1.04 -7.62
CA LYS A 157 -3.07 0.34 -8.56
C LYS A 157 -4.37 -0.15 -7.92
N GLY A 158 -4.42 -0.31 -6.60
CA GLY A 158 -5.66 -0.54 -5.86
C GLY A 158 -6.68 0.60 -6.00
N ARG A 159 -6.25 1.78 -6.47
CA ARG A 159 -7.13 2.93 -6.76
C ARG A 159 -7.46 3.10 -8.23
N GLU A 160 -7.10 2.15 -9.09
CA GLU A 160 -7.45 2.22 -10.50
C GLU A 160 -8.98 2.21 -10.69
N GLY A 161 -9.49 3.21 -11.42
CA GLY A 161 -10.94 3.43 -11.59
C GLY A 161 -11.65 4.07 -10.39
N TYR A 162 -10.99 4.21 -9.24
CA TYR A 162 -11.58 4.88 -8.07
C TYR A 162 -11.61 6.39 -8.26
N THR A 163 -12.76 6.99 -7.94
CA THR A 163 -12.93 8.45 -7.91
C THR A 163 -13.48 8.84 -6.55
N PHE A 164 -12.71 9.66 -5.82
CA PHE A 164 -13.17 10.20 -4.54
C PHE A 164 -14.39 11.12 -4.75
N GLN A 165 -15.45 10.88 -4.00
CA GLN A 165 -16.60 11.78 -3.92
C GLN A 165 -16.86 12.16 -2.46
N ARG A 166 -16.95 13.47 -2.20
CA ARG A 166 -17.26 13.98 -0.86
C ARG A 166 -18.62 13.48 -0.41
N ASN A 167 -18.70 12.94 0.81
CA ASN A 167 -19.89 12.35 1.44
C ASN A 167 -20.38 11.02 0.84
N GLN A 168 -19.63 10.41 -0.08
CA GLN A 168 -19.93 9.04 -0.50
C GLN A 168 -19.50 8.07 0.60
N VAL A 169 -20.39 7.12 0.92
CA VAL A 169 -20.08 6.03 1.84
C VAL A 169 -19.18 5.03 1.13
N ASP A 170 -18.10 4.62 1.79
CA ASP A 170 -17.19 3.59 1.27
C ASP A 170 -17.94 2.29 0.96
N PRO A 171 -17.48 1.48 0.00
CA PRO A 171 -18.00 0.12 -0.19
C PRO A 171 -17.96 -0.69 1.12
N GLU A 172 -18.92 -1.60 1.31
CA GLU A 172 -19.02 -2.40 2.56
C GLU A 172 -17.74 -3.16 2.88
N SER A 173 -17.08 -3.74 1.87
CA SER A 173 -15.79 -4.42 2.03
C SER A 173 -14.69 -3.50 2.56
N VAL A 174 -14.63 -2.25 2.08
CA VAL A 174 -13.69 -1.22 2.57
C VAL A 174 -14.03 -0.84 4.01
N GLN A 175 -15.31 -0.64 4.33
CA GLN A 175 -15.75 -0.34 5.70
C GLN A 175 -15.36 -1.45 6.69
N LYS A 176 -15.52 -2.72 6.30
CA LYS A 176 -15.09 -3.88 7.10
C LYS A 176 -13.59 -3.82 7.38
N VAL A 177 -12.76 -3.48 6.39
CA VAL A 177 -11.31 -3.33 6.58
C VAL A 177 -10.97 -2.17 7.51
N LYS A 178 -11.57 -0.99 7.30
CA LYS A 178 -11.36 0.18 8.17
C LYS A 178 -11.74 -0.11 9.62
N SER A 179 -12.85 -0.82 9.83
CA SER A 179 -13.33 -1.21 11.16
C SER A 179 -12.33 -2.10 11.90
N ILE A 180 -11.71 -3.07 11.24
CA ILE A 180 -10.70 -3.93 11.89
C ILE A 180 -9.38 -3.21 12.13
N LEU A 181 -9.11 -2.10 11.45
CA LEU A 181 -7.93 -1.24 11.67
C LEU A 181 -8.14 -0.20 12.77
N GLY A 182 -9.39 0.08 13.15
CA GLY A 182 -9.72 1.20 14.03
C GLY A 182 -9.52 2.57 13.38
N GLU A 183 -9.57 2.65 12.05
CA GLU A 183 -9.55 3.91 11.30
C GLU A 183 -11.01 4.35 11.08
N GLU A 184 -11.45 5.42 11.77
CA GLU A 184 -12.77 6.05 11.62
C GLU A 184 -12.71 7.31 10.73
#